data_AF-A0A2V9HPD3-F1
#
_entry.id   AF-A0A2V9HPD3-F1
#
_cell.length_a   1.000
_cell.length_b   1.000
_cell.length_c   1.000
_cell.angle_alpha   90.00
_cell.angle_beta   90.00
_cell.angle_gamma   90.00
#
_symmetry.space_group_name_H-M   'P 1'
#
loop_
_entity.id
_entity.type
_entity.pdbx_description
1 polymer ?
#
loop_
_entity_poly.entity_id
_entity_poly.type
_entity_poly.pdbx_seq_one_letter_code
_entity_poly.pdbx_strand_id
1 'polypeptide(L)' 'ETAAAAAELVASRIRNRLATDSEQPPLSASIGVAAFPQDGETIEALLETADRELYGMKSRGAEESSLSTAI' A
#
# COMPACT_ATOMS: atom_id res chain seq x y z
N GLU A 1 0.69 -6.81 -20.21
CA GLU A 1 0.05 -5.68 -19.52
C GLU A 1 -0.91 -6.21 -18.47
N THR A 2 -0.92 -5.61 -17.29
CA THR A 2 -1.83 -5.97 -16.19
C THR A 2 -2.75 -4.76 -15.98
N ALA A 3 -4.07 -4.93 -16.10
CA ALA A 3 -5.00 -3.83 -15.85
C ALA A 3 -4.88 -3.35 -14.39
N ALA A 4 -5.09 -2.05 -14.13
CA ALA A 4 -4.96 -1.44 -12.79
C ALA A 4 -5.65 -2.25 -11.68
N ALA A 5 -6.84 -2.79 -11.96
CA ALA A 5 -7.58 -3.65 -11.04
C ALA A 5 -6.82 -4.92 -10.62
N ALA A 6 -6.04 -5.52 -11.52
CA ALA A 6 -5.24 -6.69 -11.20
C ALA A 6 -4.01 -6.34 -10.34
N ALA A 7 -3.42 -5.16 -10.52
CA ALA A 7 -2.36 -4.67 -9.62
C ALA A 7 -2.91 -4.44 -8.20
N GLU A 8 -4.10 -3.85 -8.08
CA GLU A 8 -4.80 -3.69 -6.80
C GLU A 8 -5.13 -5.02 -6.11
N LEU A 9 -5.57 -6.02 -6.88
CA LEU A 9 -5.81 -7.37 -6.35
C LEU A 9 -4.52 -7.99 -5.78
N VAL A 10 -3.39 -7.79 -6.46
CA VAL A 10 -2.09 -8.27 -5.97
C VAL A 10 -1.68 -7.53 -4.69
N ALA A 11 -1.78 -6.19 -4.66
CA ALA A 11 -1.49 -5.39 -3.47
C ALA A 11 -2.34 -5.84 -2.27
N SER A 12 -3.63 -6.08 -2.50
CA SER A 12 -4.56 -6.56 -1.47
C SER A 12 -4.21 -7.96 -0.95
N ARG A 13 -3.78 -8.87 -1.84
CA ARG A 13 -3.31 -10.21 -1.43
C ARG A 13 -2.05 -10.15 -0.57
N ILE A 14 -1.10 -9.28 -0.91
CA ILE A 14 0.14 -9.11 -0.13
C ILE A 14 -0.20 -8.56 1.26
N ARG A 15 -1.00 -7.48 1.33
CA ARG A 15 -1.46 -6.89 2.61
C ARG A 15 -2.14 -7.94 3.49
N ASN A 16 -3.10 -8.67 2.93
CA ASN A 16 -3.84 -9.68 3.69
C ASN A 16 -2.92 -10.82 4.15
N ARG A 17 -2.04 -11.31 3.29
CA ARG A 17 -1.11 -12.37 3.67
C ARG A 17 -0.25 -11.97 4.86
N LEU A 18 0.34 -10.77 4.81
CA LEU A 18 1.20 -10.27 5.88
C LEU A 18 0.42 -10.05 7.19
N ALA A 19 -0.79 -9.48 7.11
CA ALA A 19 -1.64 -9.25 8.28
C ALA A 19 -2.16 -10.54 8.93
N THR A 20 -2.31 -11.61 8.14
CA THR A 20 -2.74 -12.94 8.63
C THR A 20 -1.58 -13.86 8.99
N ASP A 21 -0.35 -13.39 8.87
CA ASP A 21 0.81 -14.18 9.27
C ASP A 21 0.83 -14.35 10.80
N SER A 22 1.21 -15.54 11.25
CA SER A 22 1.31 -15.90 12.67
C SER A 22 2.66 -15.54 13.29
N GLU A 23 3.61 -15.05 12.47
CA GLU A 23 4.90 -14.56 12.95
C GLU A 23 4.73 -13.37 13.92
N GLN A 24 5.60 -13.33 14.93
CA GLN A 24 5.65 -12.24 15.90
C GLN A 24 6.93 -11.42 15.70
N PRO A 25 6.83 -10.08 15.70
CA PRO A 25 5.61 -9.27 15.90
C PRO A 25 4.67 -9.31 14.67
N PRO A 26 3.35 -9.05 14.85
CA PRO A 26 2.43 -8.95 13.73
C PRO A 26 2.87 -7.83 12.79
N LEU A 27 2.91 -8.13 11.49
CA LEU A 27 3.37 -7.20 10.46
C LEU A 27 2.21 -6.72 9.58
N SER A 28 2.35 -5.50 9.07
CA SER A 28 1.48 -4.93 8.05
C SER A 28 2.30 -4.16 7.02
N ALA A 29 1.75 -3.96 5.83
CA ALA A 29 2.40 -3.25 4.74
C ALA A 29 1.46 -2.23 4.11
N SER A 30 2.00 -1.04 3.84
CA SER A 30 1.39 -0.05 2.96
C SER A 30 1.95 -0.24 1.56
N ILE A 31 1.07 -0.30 0.55
CA ILE A 31 1.42 -0.56 -0.85
C ILE A 31 0.65 0.44 -1.69
N GLY A 32 1.36 1.26 -2.46
CA GLY A 32 0.75 2.13 -3.46
C GLY A 32 0.83 1.54 -4.86
N VAL A 33 -0.19 1.80 -5.67
CA VAL A 33 -0.31 1.28 -7.04
C VAL A 33 -0.43 2.45 -8.02
N ALA A 34 0.14 2.30 -9.21
CA ALA A 34 -0.03 3.22 -10.33
C ALA A 34 -0.13 2.44 -11.65
N ALA A 35 -0.94 2.93 -12.59
CA ALA A 35 -1.21 2.33 -13.88
C ALA A 35 -0.96 3.33 -15.02
N PHE A 36 -0.20 2.89 -16.02
CA PHE A 36 -0.02 3.65 -17.26
C PHE A 36 -1.21 3.44 -18.21
N PRO A 37 -1.70 4.48 -18.89
CA PRO A 37 -1.31 5.90 -18.76
C PRO A 37 -2.10 6.68 -17.70
N GLN A 38 -3.04 6.04 -16.99
CA GLN A 38 -4.03 6.71 -16.13
C GLN A 38 -3.40 7.55 -15.01
N ASP A 39 -2.31 7.07 -14.43
CA ASP A 39 -1.62 7.67 -13.30
C ASP A 39 -0.34 8.42 -13.70
N GLY A 40 -0.08 8.52 -15.00
CA GLY A 40 1.08 9.19 -15.56
C GLY A 40 1.53 8.57 -16.88
N GLU A 41 2.01 9.44 -17.79
CA GLU A 41 2.57 9.02 -19.08
C GLU A 41 4.10 8.86 -19.04
N THR A 42 4.73 9.20 -17.92
CA THR A 42 6.17 9.02 -17.69
C THR A 42 6.41 8.10 -16.50
N ILE A 43 7.61 7.50 -16.45
CA ILE A 43 8.01 6.62 -15.34
C ILE A 43 8.02 7.42 -14.03
N GLU A 44 8.49 8.67 -14.07
CA GLU A 44 8.53 9.56 -12.92
C GLU A 44 7.13 9.81 -12.36
N ALA A 45 6.14 10.09 -13.22
CA ALA A 45 4.76 10.33 -12.80
C ALA A 45 4.11 9.08 -12.18
N LEU A 46 4.39 7.90 -12.74
CA LEU A 46 3.89 6.64 -12.18
C LEU A 46 4.49 6.35 -10.79
N LEU A 47 5.80 6.56 -10.63
CA LEU A 47 6.48 6.37 -9.35
C LEU A 47 6.00 7.37 -8.30
N GLU A 48 5.84 8.64 -8.67
CA GLU A 48 5.31 9.68 -7.79
C GLU A 48 3.88 9.34 -7.33
N THR A 49 3.02 8.89 -8.25
CA THR A 49 1.65 8.50 -7.90
C THR A 49 1.62 7.31 -6.95
N ALA A 50 2.41 6.26 -7.22
CA ALA A 50 2.50 5.10 -6.33
C ALA A 50 3.06 5.47 -4.95
N ASP A 51 4.07 6.34 -4.86
CA ASP A 51 4.65 6.77 -3.58
C ASP A 51 3.66 7.60 -2.77
N ARG A 52 2.93 8.52 -3.42
CA ARG A 52 1.89 9.34 -2.77
C ARG A 52 0.77 8.47 -2.19
N GLU A 53 0.30 7.47 -2.95
CA GLU A 53 -0.68 6.48 -2.50
C GLU A 53 -0.18 5.72 -1.26
N LEU A 54 1.05 5.20 -1.31
CA LEU A 54 1.69 4.49 -0.20
C LEU A 54 1.81 5.36 1.05
N TYR A 55 2.29 6.60 0.90
CA TYR A 55 2.51 7.51 2.02
C TYR A 55 1.19 7.94 2.67
N GLY A 56 0.13 8.10 1.87
CA GLY A 56 -1.24 8.31 2.35
C GLY A 56 -1.74 7.16 3.23
N MET A 57 -1.30 5.92 2.98
CA MET A 57 -1.63 4.78 3.83
C MET A 57 -0.77 4.72 5.11
N LYS A 58 0.53 5.02 5.02
CA LYS A 58 1.43 5.03 6.19
C LYS A 58 1.02 6.09 7.23
N SER A 59 0.63 7.28 6.77
CA SER A 59 0.17 8.35 7.66
C SER A 59 -1.04 7.93 8.49
N ARG A 60 -2.01 7.20 7.90
CA ARG A 60 -3.15 6.65 8.65
C ARG A 60 -2.75 5.56 9.65
N GLY A 61 -1.84 4.66 9.27
CA GLY A 61 -1.38 3.59 10.17
C GLY A 61 -0.55 4.09 11.35
N ALA A 62 0.18 5.20 11.19
CA ALA A 62 0.92 5.83 12.28
C ALA A 62 -0.01 6.43 13.35
N GLU A 63 -1.13 7.03 12.93
CA GLU A 63 -2.17 7.54 13.84
C GLU A 63 -2.84 6.39 14.61
N GLU A 64 -3.20 5.28 13.95
CA GLU A 64 -3.81 4.10 14.59
C GLU A 64 -2.84 3.37 15.54
N SER A 65 -1.57 3.22 15.16
CA SER A 65 -0.54 2.60 16.01
C SER A 65 -0.27 3.42 17.28
N SER A 66 -0.32 4.76 17.16
CA SER A 66 -0.16 5.67 18.29
C SER A 66 -1.35 5.60 19.26
N LEU A 67 -2.57 5.37 18.77
CA LEU A 67 -3.77 5.18 19.60
C LEU A 67 -3.80 3.80 20.30
N SER A 68 -3.28 2.76 19.65
CA SER A 68 -3.22 1.39 20.20
C SER A 68 -2.23 1.25 21.37
N THR A 69 -1.21 2.11 21.42
CA THR A 69 -0.19 2.13 22.50
C THR A 69 -0.66 2.90 23.75
N ALA A 70 -1.81 3.61 23.68
CA ALA A 70 -2.28 4.52 24.73
C ALA A 70 -3.31 3.91 25.71
N ILE A 71 -3.54 2.58 25.69
CA ILE A 71 -4.51 1.87 26.53
C ILE A 71 -3.80 0.73 27.26
#